data_AF-A0A376KQR6-F1
#
_entry.id   AF-A0A376KQR6-F1
#
_cell.length_a   1.000
_cell.length_b   1.000
_cell.length_c   1.000
_cell.angle_alpha   90.00
_cell.angle_beta   90.00
_cell.angle_gamma   90.00
#
_symmetry.space_group_name_H-M   'P 1'
#
loop_
_entity.id
_entity.type
_entity.pdbx_description
1 polymer ?
#
loop_
_entity_poly.entity_id
_entity_poly.type
_entity_poly.pdbx_seq_one_letter_code
_entity_poly.pdbx_strand_id
1 'polypeptide(L)'
;MRLDKFIAQQLGVSRAIAGREIRGNRVTVDGEIVRNAAFKLLPEHDVAYDGNPLAQQHGPRYFMLNKPQGYVLLHGRPLITQRCSIFLMNR
;
A
#
# COMPACT_ATOMS: atom_id res chain seq x y z
N MET A 1 -1.12 -8.25 4.40
CA MET A 1 0.32 -7.97 4.63
C MET A 1 0.68 -8.36 6.06
N ARG A 2 1.95 -8.29 6.49
CA ARG A 2 2.28 -8.51 7.92
C ARG A 2 2.17 -7.19 8.70
N LEU A 3 1.72 -7.25 9.95
CA LEU A 3 1.55 -6.08 10.81
C LEU A 3 2.88 -5.34 11.05
N ASP A 4 3.98 -6.09 11.26
CA ASP A 4 5.33 -5.54 11.38
C ASP A 4 5.74 -4.63 10.19
N LYS A 5 5.47 -5.08 8.96
CA LYS A 5 5.75 -4.35 7.72
C LYS A 5 4.87 -3.11 7.61
N PHE A 6 3.60 -3.21 8.01
CA PHE A 6 2.67 -2.10 7.97
C PHE A 6 3.12 -0.97 8.90
N ILE A 7 3.38 -1.29 10.17
CA ILE A 7 3.83 -0.32 11.18
C ILE A 7 5.19 0.29 10.79
N ALA A 8 6.13 -0.52 10.29
CA ALA A 8 7.41 -0.02 9.80
C ALA A 8 7.26 0.99 8.64
N GLN A 9 6.31 0.75 7.72
CA GLN A 9 6.04 1.64 6.60
C GLN A 9 5.34 2.94 7.04
N GLN A 10 4.41 2.85 7.98
CA GLN A 10 3.65 4.00 8.48
C GLN A 10 4.50 4.92 9.38
N LEU A 11 5.27 4.34 10.30
CA LEU A 11 6.14 5.08 11.22
C LEU A 11 7.51 5.44 10.62
N GLY A 12 7.86 4.87 9.45
CA GLY A 12 9.18 5.06 8.84
C GLY A 12 10.34 4.43 9.64
N VAL A 13 10.04 3.44 10.49
CA VAL A 13 11.02 2.79 11.37
C VAL A 13 11.45 1.42 10.84
N SER A 14 12.55 0.88 11.40
CA SER A 14 12.97 -0.48 11.08
C SER A 14 11.98 -1.52 11.60
N ARG A 15 11.91 -2.68 10.95
CA ARG A 15 11.03 -3.80 11.35
C ARG A 15 11.27 -4.27 12.79
N ALA A 16 12.49 -4.16 13.28
CA ALA A 16 12.84 -4.51 14.66
C ALA A 16 12.17 -3.56 15.68
N ILE A 17 12.14 -2.26 15.37
CA ILE A 17 11.47 -1.25 16.19
C ILE A 17 9.96 -1.46 16.10
N ALA A 18 9.40 -1.64 14.90
CA ALA A 18 7.97 -1.94 14.72
C ALA A 18 7.53 -3.16 15.56
N GLY A 19 8.31 -4.25 15.56
CA GLY A 19 8.05 -5.43 16.38
C GLY A 19 8.20 -5.20 17.90
N ARG A 20 8.96 -4.19 18.32
CA ARG A 20 9.03 -3.76 19.73
C ARG A 20 7.77 -2.99 20.12
N GLU A 21 7.31 -2.06 19.28
CA GLU A 21 6.09 -1.29 19.52
C GLU A 21 4.84 -2.16 19.58
N ILE A 22 4.75 -3.17 18.70
CA ILE A 22 3.65 -4.15 18.70
C ILE A 22 3.63 -4.96 20.02
N ARG A 23 4.80 -5.38 20.52
CA ARG A 23 4.90 -6.07 21.82
C ARG A 23 4.61 -5.14 23.01
N GLY A 24 4.77 -3.83 22.82
CA GLY A 24 4.50 -2.79 23.81
C GLY A 24 3.02 -2.44 23.99
N ASN A 25 2.09 -3.18 23.38
CA ASN A 25 0.64 -2.91 23.41
C ASN A 25 0.22 -1.56 22.82
N ARG A 26 1.07 -0.96 21.97
CA ARG A 26 0.80 0.34 21.33
C ARG A 26 0.01 0.22 20.03
N VAL A 27 -0.17 -1.00 19.53
CA VAL A 27 -0.88 -1.28 18.28
C VAL A 27 -2.17 -2.02 18.56
N THR A 28 -3.26 -1.49 18.03
CA THR A 28 -4.60 -2.06 18.08
C THR A 28 -5.09 -2.33 16.67
N VAL A 29 -5.74 -3.47 16.46
CA VAL A 29 -6.39 -3.86 15.21
C VAL A 29 -7.85 -4.10 15.52
N ASP A 30 -8.76 -3.37 14.87
CA ASP A 30 -10.22 -3.43 15.11
C ASP A 30 -10.61 -3.21 16.58
N GLY A 31 -9.80 -2.44 17.32
CA GLY A 31 -9.98 -2.19 18.75
C GLY A 31 -9.36 -3.25 19.68
N GLU A 32 -8.80 -4.34 19.14
CA GLU A 32 -8.12 -5.37 19.91
C GLU A 32 -6.59 -5.16 19.92
N ILE A 33 -5.96 -5.35 21.08
CA ILE A 33 -4.51 -5.21 21.21
C ILE A 33 -3.82 -6.46 20.65
N VAL A 34 -3.23 -6.32 19.46
CA VAL A 34 -2.50 -7.41 18.80
C VAL A 34 -1.02 -7.33 19.15
N ARG A 35 -0.53 -8.33 19.89
CA ARG A 35 0.91 -8.45 20.25
C ARG A 35 1.74 -9.22 19.23
N ASN A 36 1.08 -9.84 18.25
CA ASN A 36 1.76 -10.69 17.28
C ASN A 36 2.25 -9.85 16.09
N ALA A 37 3.56 -9.63 16.02
CA ALA A 37 4.19 -8.89 14.91
C ALA A 37 4.01 -9.57 13.55
N ALA A 38 3.86 -10.91 13.53
CA ALA A 38 3.63 -11.71 12.34
C ALA A 38 2.15 -11.78 11.93
N PHE A 39 1.26 -11.06 12.64
CA PHE A 39 -0.17 -11.05 12.34
C PHE A 39 -0.42 -10.67 10.89
N LYS A 40 -1.31 -11.43 10.24
CA LYS A 40 -1.69 -11.21 8.84
C LYS A 40 -2.77 -10.14 8.80
N LEU A 41 -2.37 -8.92 8.48
CA LEU A 41 -3.27 -7.80 8.28
C LEU A 41 -4.01 -7.93 6.94
N LEU A 42 -5.34 -7.89 7.01
CA LEU A 42 -6.24 -7.85 5.86
C LEU A 42 -6.58 -6.38 5.52
N PRO A 43 -7.01 -6.09 4.28
CA PRO A 43 -7.38 -4.73 3.87
C PRO A 43 -8.59 -4.18 4.62
N GLU A 44 -9.39 -5.06 5.20
CA GLU A 44 -10.62 -4.75 5.96
C GLU A 44 -10.36 -4.45 7.45
N HIS A 45 -9.15 -4.70 7.95
CA HIS A 45 -8.81 -4.43 9.34
C HIS A 45 -8.40 -2.97 9.54
N ASP A 46 -8.94 -2.31 10.55
CA ASP A 46 -8.51 -0.96 10.93
C ASP A 46 -7.41 -1.02 11.97
N VAL A 47 -6.22 -0.52 11.61
CA VAL A 47 -5.08 -0.46 12.51
C VAL A 47 -4.99 0.92 13.14
N ALA A 48 -4.93 0.98 14.46
CA ALA A 48 -4.63 2.19 15.19
C ALA A 48 -3.33 2.04 15.99
N TYR A 49 -2.54 3.10 16.03
CA TYR A 49 -1.32 3.20 16.81
C TYR A 49 -1.48 4.30 17.86
N ASP A 50 -1.38 3.93 19.14
CA ASP A 50 -1.53 4.86 20.27
C ASP A 50 -2.82 5.70 20.21
N GLY A 51 -3.91 5.09 19.71
CA GLY A 51 -5.20 5.75 19.50
C GLY A 51 -5.35 6.49 18.16
N ASN A 52 -4.30 6.59 17.34
CA ASN A 52 -4.36 7.23 16.03
C ASN A 52 -4.59 6.19 14.91
N PRO A 53 -5.72 6.23 14.18
CA PRO A 53 -5.97 5.31 13.07
C PRO A 53 -4.99 5.55 11.92
N LEU A 54 -4.33 4.47 11.47
CA LEU A 54 -3.37 4.48 10.38
C LEU A 54 -4.06 4.01 9.09
N ALA A 55 -4.17 4.90 8.11
CA ALA A 55 -4.79 4.58 6.82
C ALA A 55 -3.97 3.54 6.05
N GLN A 56 -4.62 2.43 5.67
CA GLN A 56 -4.00 1.45 4.79
C GLN A 56 -3.89 2.00 3.36
N GLN A 57 -2.69 2.46 3.00
CA GLN A 57 -2.41 2.81 1.61
C GLN A 57 -2.20 1.54 0.78
N HIS A 58 -3.15 1.29 -0.12
CA HIS A 58 -3.06 0.23 -1.11
C HIS A 58 -1.91 0.55 -2.08
N GLY A 59 -0.96 -0.38 -2.22
CA GLY A 59 0.16 -0.21 -3.12
C GLY A 59 -0.26 0.00 -4.58
N PRO A 60 0.63 0.55 -5.43
CA PRO A 60 0.32 0.79 -6.83
C PRO A 60 -0.05 -0.52 -7.52
N ARG A 61 -1.22 -0.52 -8.18
CA ARG A 61 -1.70 -1.65 -8.96
C ARG A 61 -1.25 -1.47 -10.40
N TYR A 62 -0.45 -2.40 -10.90
CA TYR A 62 -0.02 -2.43 -12.29
C TYR A 62 -0.83 -3.47 -13.04
N PHE A 63 -1.47 -3.06 -14.13
CA PHE A 63 -2.18 -3.96 -15.03
C PHE A 63 -1.48 -3.99 -16.39
N MET A 64 -1.22 -5.19 -16.92
CA MET A 64 -0.74 -5.35 -18.29
C MET A 64 -1.95 -5.60 -19.19
N LEU A 65 -2.27 -4.63 -20.04
CA LEU A 65 -3.43 -4.68 -20.93
C LEU A 65 -2.95 -4.84 -22.37
N ASN A 66 -3.30 -5.95 -23.04
CA ASN A 66 -3.18 -6.06 -24.48
C ASN A 66 -4.33 -5.28 -25.13
N LYS A 67 -4.07 -4.01 -25.46
CA LYS A 67 -5.11 -3.12 -25.92
C LYS A 67 -5.44 -3.35 -27.40
N PRO A 68 -6.69 -3.70 -27.77
CA PRO A 68 -7.09 -3.83 -29.16
C PRO A 68 -7.15 -2.46 -29.85
N GLN A 69 -6.99 -2.45 -31.17
CA GLN A 69 -7.08 -1.23 -31.99
C GLN A 69 -8.47 -0.60 -31.86
N GLY A 70 -8.53 0.74 -31.76
CA GLY A 70 -9.79 1.51 -31.70
C GLY A 70 -10.24 1.95 -30.30
N TYR A 71 -9.60 1.50 -29.21
CA TYR A 71 -9.93 1.97 -27.86
C TYR A 71 -8.96 3.06 -27.38
N VAL A 72 -9.49 4.19 -26.89
CA VAL A 72 -8.75 5.24 -26.19
C VAL A 72 -9.12 5.19 -24.71
N LEU A 73 -8.13 5.19 -23.81
CA LEU A 73 -8.37 5.29 -22.36
C LEU A 73 -8.38 6.78 -22.05
N LEU A 74 -9.56 7.33 -21.77
CA LEU A 74 -9.73 8.77 -21.65
C LEU A 74 -9.41 9.23 -20.23
N HIS A 75 -8.13 9.45 -19.94
CA HIS A 75 -7.70 10.47 -18.99
C HIS A 75 -7.13 11.65 -19.81
N GLY A 76 -7.94 12.69 -20.04
CA GLY A 76 -7.41 14.00 -20.43
C GLY A 76 -7.51 14.46 -21.89
N ARG A 77 -8.33 13.81 -22.74
CA ARG A 77 -8.77 14.28 -24.09
C ARG A 77 -7.80 14.14 -25.28
N PRO A 78 -8.36 14.02 -26.51
CA PRO A 78 -7.80 13.21 -27.58
C PRO A 78 -7.36 14.06 -28.78
N LEU A 79 -6.16 13.82 -29.32
CA LEU A 79 -5.88 14.10 -30.72
C LEU A 79 -5.03 12.97 -31.28
N ILE A 80 -5.59 12.33 -32.30
CA ILE A 80 -4.89 11.63 -33.38
C ILE A 80 -3.46 12.15 -33.55
N THR A 81 -2.47 11.39 -33.10
CA THR A 81 -1.22 11.15 -33.84
C THR A 81 -0.61 9.87 -33.28
N GLN A 82 -0.31 8.96 -34.18
CA GLN A 82 0.46 7.78 -33.87
C GLN A 82 1.84 8.18 -33.34
N ARG A 83 2.10 7.89 -32.08
CA ARG A 83 3.38 7.32 -31.65
C ARG A 83 3.22 6.71 -30.28
N CYS A 84 3.11 5.38 -30.30
CA CYS A 84 3.45 4.57 -29.15
C CYS A 84 4.96 4.73 -28.92
N SER A 85 5.35 5.78 -28.21
CA SER A 85 6.67 5.88 -27.61
C SER A 85 6.47 5.58 -26.14
N ILE A 86 6.49 4.28 -25.84
CA ILE A 86 6.84 3.76 -24.51
C ILE A 86 8.18 4.41 -24.17
N PHE A 87 8.10 5.49 -23.40
CA PHE A 87 9.25 6.18 -22.86
C PHE A 87 9.72 5.35 -21.67
N LEU A 88 10.48 4.30 -21.97
CA LEU A 88 11.31 3.62 -21.00
C LEU A 88 12.48 4.57 -20.69
N MET A 89 12.24 5.50 -19.77
CA MET A 89 13.26 6.36 -19.21
C MET A 89 14.09 5.49 -18.27
N ASN A 90 15.14 4.88 -18.81
CA ASN A 90 16.25 4.34 -18.03
C ASN A 90 17.53 4.79 -18.72
N ARG A 91 18.01 5.97 -18.33
CA ARG A 91 19.42 6.32 -18.39
C ARG A 91 20.02 6.07 -17.01
#